data_AF-A0A182R6H8-F1
#
_entry.id   AF-A0A182R6H8-F1
#
_cell.length_a   1.000
_cell.length_b   1.000
_cell.length_c   1.000
_cell.angle_alpha   90.00
_cell.angle_beta   90.00
_cell.angle_gamma   90.00
#
_symmetry.space_group_name_H-M   'P 1'
#
loop_
_entity.id
_entity.type
_entity.pdbx_description
1 polymer ?
#
loop_
_entity_poly.entity_id
_entity_poly.type
_entity_poly.pdbx_seq_one_letter_code
_entity_poly.pdbx_strand_id
1 'polypeptide(L)'
;MDETAMLFALVIVMLVGSYLAGNIPLIMSLSEEKLKNVSIFGAGLLVGTALTVIIPEGIRSLYDERSLEQAAKGPGTSSGLPVDEHKHEHSNDEHSATIGLSLVLGFVFMMLVDQVSSRRTEGSSERNLTATIGLVVHAAADGVALGAAATTSHSDVEIIVFLAIMLHKAPAAFGLVSFLLHEGVERDRIRKHLLIFALAAPALTLLTYFGIGSEQKETLESLNATGIAMLFSAGTFLYVATVHVLPELTHRSDHGHGHSHAHHHGNYSLLEQQPPSSSAAVSGKPSPSSGGPGGLKNYELGLLILGALAPLFLTLGHHH
;
A
#
# COMPACT_ATOMS: atom_id res chain seq x y z
N MET A 1 15.57 9.72 26.76
CA MET A 1 14.82 10.83 26.13
C MET A 1 13.42 10.76 26.67
N ASP A 2 12.75 11.89 26.90
CA ASP A 2 11.32 11.86 27.21
C ASP A 2 10.58 11.19 26.03
N GLU A 3 9.60 10.32 26.31
CA GLU A 3 8.84 9.58 25.28
C GLU A 3 8.26 10.52 24.21
N THR A 4 7.73 11.65 24.67
CA THR A 4 7.23 12.72 23.79
C THR A 4 8.33 13.31 22.91
N ALA A 5 9.54 13.53 23.45
CA ALA A 5 10.66 14.05 22.69
C ALA A 5 11.15 13.05 21.63
N MET A 6 11.14 11.75 21.96
CA MET A 6 11.43 10.68 20.99
C MET A 6 10.39 10.68 19.88
N LEU A 7 9.10 10.70 20.22
CA LEU A 7 8.01 10.75 19.24
C LEU A 7 8.13 11.94 18.30
N PHE A 8 8.40 13.15 18.82
CA PHE A 8 8.63 14.32 17.99
C PHE A 8 9.84 14.15 17.06
N ALA A 9 10.93 13.54 17.53
CA ALA A 9 12.08 13.24 16.70
C ALA A 9 11.71 12.26 15.57
N LEU A 10 11.00 11.17 15.88
CA LEU A 10 10.54 10.19 14.89
C LEU A 10 9.61 10.84 13.85
N VAL A 11 8.66 11.66 14.29
CA VAL A 11 7.74 12.40 13.41
C VAL A 11 8.50 13.34 12.46
N ILE A 12 9.52 14.06 12.95
CA ILE A 12 10.35 14.93 12.12
C ILE A 12 11.15 14.11 11.11
N VAL A 13 11.81 13.04 11.55
CA VAL A 13 12.58 12.16 10.66
C VAL A 13 11.67 11.53 9.60
N MET A 14 10.45 11.13 9.98
CA MET A 14 9.47 10.59 9.05
C MET A 14 9.03 11.60 7.99
N LEU A 15 8.71 12.82 8.42
CA LEU A 15 8.32 13.90 7.52
C LEU A 15 9.45 14.22 6.53
N VAL A 16 10.65 14.49 7.06
CA VAL A 16 11.81 14.89 6.25
C VAL A 16 12.26 13.75 5.35
N GLY A 17 12.41 12.54 5.89
CA GLY A 17 12.88 11.38 5.12
C GLY A 17 11.93 11.00 3.99
N SER A 18 10.62 10.98 4.24
CA SER A 18 9.64 10.69 3.18
C SER A 18 9.59 11.78 2.11
N TYR A 19 9.66 13.06 2.52
CA TYR A 19 9.71 14.17 1.57
C TYR A 19 11.00 14.14 0.73
N LEU A 20 12.16 13.91 1.35
CA LEU A 20 13.43 13.83 0.62
C LEU A 20 13.45 12.65 -0.36
N ALA A 21 13.01 11.47 0.07
CA ALA A 21 12.91 10.28 -0.79
C ALA A 21 12.01 10.54 -2.01
N GLY A 22 10.84 11.16 -1.80
CA GLY A 22 9.93 11.53 -2.89
C GLY A 22 10.46 12.63 -3.81
N ASN A 23 11.41 13.47 -3.38
CA ASN A 23 12.03 14.45 -4.27
C ASN A 23 13.07 13.83 -5.22
N ILE A 24 13.57 12.61 -4.96
CA ILE A 24 14.59 11.96 -5.79
C ILE A 24 14.15 11.89 -7.28
N PRO A 25 12.96 11.39 -7.64
CA PRO A 25 12.53 11.34 -9.04
C PRO A 25 12.39 12.73 -9.69
N LEU A 26 12.07 13.79 -8.93
CA LEU A 26 11.90 15.15 -9.47
C LEU A 26 13.22 15.75 -9.96
N ILE A 27 14.32 15.39 -9.32
CA ILE A 27 15.66 15.91 -9.62
C ILE A 27 16.27 15.14 -10.81
N MET A 28 15.81 13.92 -11.08
CA MET A 28 16.25 13.14 -12.22
C MET A 28 15.63 13.69 -13.52
N SER A 29 16.45 14.20 -14.42
CA SER A 29 16.02 14.59 -15.78
C SER A 29 15.94 13.35 -16.68
N LEU A 30 14.79 12.68 -16.66
CA LEU A 30 14.58 11.43 -17.39
C LEU A 30 13.79 11.67 -18.69
N SER A 31 14.13 10.93 -19.75
CA SER A 31 13.29 10.82 -20.94
C SER A 31 12.02 10.03 -20.63
N GLU A 32 10.99 10.12 -21.47
CA GLU A 32 9.72 9.37 -21.30
C GLU A 32 9.96 7.86 -21.14
N GLU A 33 10.85 7.27 -21.93
CA GLU A 33 11.22 5.86 -21.81
C GLU A 33 11.86 5.51 -20.45
N LYS A 34 12.71 6.40 -19.93
CA LYS A 34 13.32 6.22 -18.61
C LYS A 34 12.29 6.41 -17.49
N LEU A 35 11.35 7.35 -17.64
CA LEU A 35 10.24 7.53 -16.70
C LEU A 35 9.33 6.31 -16.66
N LYS A 36 9.06 5.69 -17.82
CA LYS A 36 8.33 4.42 -17.89
C LYS A 36 9.06 3.32 -17.11
N ASN A 37 10.37 3.15 -17.37
CA ASN A 37 11.18 2.14 -16.68
C ASN A 37 11.23 2.36 -15.17
N VAL A 38 11.39 3.62 -14.73
CA VAL A 38 11.38 3.98 -13.31
C VAL A 38 10.01 3.76 -12.68
N SER A 39 8.92 4.00 -13.40
CA SER A 39 7.55 3.76 -12.92
C SER A 39 7.26 2.26 -12.79
N ILE A 40 7.71 1.44 -13.74
CA ILE A 40 7.59 -0.03 -13.68
C ILE A 40 8.39 -0.60 -12.51
N PHE A 41 9.62 -0.13 -12.33
CA PHE A 41 10.42 -0.47 -11.15
C PHE A 41 9.73 -0.03 -9.86
N GLY A 42 9.20 1.20 -9.83
CA GLY A 42 8.45 1.76 -8.70
C GLY A 42 7.23 0.92 -8.35
N ALA A 43 6.43 0.51 -9.34
CA ALA A 43 5.26 -0.35 -9.15
C ALA A 43 5.62 -1.70 -8.52
N GLY A 44 6.68 -2.33 -9.02
CA GLY A 44 7.22 -3.55 -8.44
C GLY A 44 7.61 -3.32 -6.99
N LEU A 45 8.34 -2.24 -6.72
CA LEU A 45 8.77 -1.85 -5.39
C LEU A 45 7.59 -1.58 -4.44
N LEU A 46 6.46 -1.01 -4.88
CA LEU A 46 5.26 -0.89 -4.04
C LEU A 46 4.71 -2.27 -3.64
N VAL A 47 4.52 -3.18 -4.60
CA VAL A 47 4.00 -4.54 -4.34
C VAL A 47 4.95 -5.31 -3.43
N GLY A 48 6.25 -5.29 -3.74
CA GLY A 48 7.28 -5.96 -2.97
C GLY A 48 7.34 -5.47 -1.52
N THR A 49 7.24 -4.16 -1.33
CA THR A 49 7.29 -3.55 -0.01
C THR A 49 6.09 -3.95 0.84
N ALA A 50 4.88 -3.99 0.26
CA ALA A 50 3.69 -4.47 0.95
C ALA A 50 3.89 -5.91 1.49
N LEU A 51 4.36 -6.80 0.63
CA LEU A 51 4.46 -8.24 0.92
C LEU A 51 5.67 -8.63 1.79
N THR A 52 6.80 -7.92 1.66
CA THR A 52 8.07 -8.31 2.30
C THR A 52 8.43 -7.47 3.52
N VAL A 53 7.83 -6.29 3.68
CA VAL A 53 8.08 -5.38 4.80
C VAL A 53 6.84 -5.22 5.67
N ILE A 54 5.74 -4.69 5.10
CA ILE A 54 4.58 -4.27 5.90
C ILE A 54 3.81 -5.45 6.48
N ILE A 55 3.44 -6.45 5.66
CA ILE A 55 2.70 -7.62 6.13
C ILE A 55 3.50 -8.40 7.19
N PRO A 56 4.77 -8.78 6.94
CA PRO A 56 5.55 -9.50 7.95
C PRO A 56 5.68 -8.73 9.26
N GLU A 57 5.86 -7.41 9.21
CA GLU A 57 5.98 -6.61 10.43
C GLU A 57 4.65 -6.46 11.17
N GLY A 58 3.55 -6.23 10.45
CA GLY A 58 2.21 -6.22 11.02
C GLY A 58 1.88 -7.54 11.72
N ILE A 59 2.30 -8.66 11.13
CA ILE A 59 2.20 -9.99 11.76
C ILE A 59 3.05 -10.05 13.03
N ARG A 60 4.35 -9.70 12.99
CA ARG A 60 5.23 -9.75 14.17
C ARG A 60 4.68 -8.94 15.33
N SER A 61 4.27 -7.70 15.08
CA SER A 61 3.66 -6.84 16.10
C SER A 61 2.40 -7.44 16.71
N LEU A 62 1.60 -8.17 15.93
CA LEU A 62 0.41 -8.86 16.42
C LEU A 62 0.77 -10.03 17.36
N TYR A 63 1.92 -10.68 17.18
CA TYR A 63 2.37 -11.83 17.98
C TYR A 63 3.28 -11.45 19.17
N ASP A 64 4.07 -10.38 19.06
CA ASP A 64 5.00 -9.94 20.11
C ASP A 64 4.27 -9.34 21.32
N GLU A 65 3.13 -8.66 21.13
CA GLU A 65 2.37 -8.02 22.21
C GLU A 65 1.76 -9.05 23.20
N ARG A 66 1.37 -10.25 22.75
CA ARG A 66 0.84 -11.32 23.65
C ARG A 66 1.91 -12.22 24.28
N SER A 67 3.09 -12.32 23.66
CA SER A 67 4.22 -13.07 24.22
C SER A 67 4.65 -12.48 25.57
N LEU A 68 4.52 -11.15 25.71
CA LEU A 68 4.78 -10.40 26.94
C LEU A 68 3.68 -10.59 28.00
N GLU A 69 2.39 -10.63 27.61
CA GLU A 69 1.28 -10.96 28.52
C GLU A 69 1.41 -12.38 29.12
N GLN A 70 1.87 -13.34 28.32
CA GLN A 70 2.01 -14.73 28.74
C GLN A 70 3.24 -14.94 29.63
N ALA A 71 4.29 -14.11 29.49
CA ALA A 71 5.43 -14.07 30.41
C ALA A 71 5.12 -13.33 31.72
N ALA A 72 4.25 -12.30 31.69
CA ALA A 72 3.81 -11.57 32.89
C ALA A 72 2.87 -12.41 33.78
N LYS A 73 2.15 -13.38 33.21
CA LYS A 73 1.48 -14.46 33.95
C LYS A 73 2.49 -15.59 34.25
N GLY A 74 3.40 -15.35 35.19
CA GLY A 74 4.43 -16.32 35.58
C GLY A 74 3.88 -17.70 36.02
N PRO A 75 4.71 -18.77 36.01
CA PRO A 75 4.31 -20.09 36.49
C PRO A 75 4.28 -20.13 38.02
N GLY A 76 3.10 -19.96 38.62
CA GLY A 76 2.83 -20.24 40.02
C GLY A 76 1.33 -20.16 40.25
N THR A 77 0.61 -21.21 40.64
CA THR A 77 0.87 -22.13 41.75
C THR A 77 0.52 -23.58 41.41
N SER A 78 1.48 -24.48 41.63
CA SER A 78 1.22 -25.91 41.79
C SER A 78 0.41 -26.15 43.07
N SER A 79 -0.90 -26.35 42.93
CA SER A 79 -1.70 -27.10 43.92
C SER A 79 -2.26 -28.30 43.15
N GLY A 80 -1.79 -29.49 43.53
CA GLY A 80 -1.88 -30.69 42.71
C GLY A 80 -3.29 -31.09 42.32
N LEU A 81 -3.44 -31.48 41.06
CA LEU A 81 -4.40 -32.41 40.46
C LEU A 81 -3.80 -32.85 39.10
N PRO A 82 -4.10 -34.06 38.60
CA PRO A 82 -3.36 -34.66 37.50
C PRO A 82 -3.60 -33.95 36.16
N VAL A 83 -2.59 -34.06 35.32
CA VAL A 83 -2.38 -33.43 34.02
C VAL A 83 -3.47 -33.82 33.02
N ASP A 84 -4.31 -32.86 32.63
CA ASP A 84 -5.02 -32.89 31.35
C ASP A 84 -4.26 -32.01 30.36
N GLU A 85 -3.51 -32.69 29.51
CA GLU A 85 -2.70 -32.14 28.42
C GLU A 85 -3.63 -31.78 27.24
N HIS A 86 -4.43 -30.71 27.39
CA HIS A 86 -5.29 -30.19 26.32
C HIS A 86 -4.68 -28.95 25.64
N LYS A 87 -3.79 -29.25 24.70
CA LYS A 87 -3.58 -28.61 23.38
C LYS A 87 -3.83 -27.09 23.24
N HIS A 88 -2.74 -26.34 23.16
CA HIS A 88 -2.62 -24.95 22.69
C HIS A 88 -2.92 -24.74 21.18
N GLU A 89 -3.95 -25.38 20.61
CA GLU A 89 -4.26 -25.24 19.16
C GLU A 89 -5.24 -24.10 18.83
N HIS A 90 -5.98 -23.55 19.80
CA HIS A 90 -7.02 -22.54 19.53
C HIS A 90 -6.51 -21.10 19.31
N SER A 91 -5.26 -20.76 19.66
CA SER A 91 -4.75 -19.39 19.53
C SER A 91 -4.22 -19.05 18.14
N ASN A 92 -3.74 -20.04 17.37
CA ASN A 92 -3.16 -19.79 16.04
C ASN A 92 -4.23 -19.48 14.98
N ASP A 93 -5.43 -20.06 15.12
CA ASP A 93 -6.54 -19.83 14.21
C ASP A 93 -7.11 -18.41 14.33
N GLU A 94 -7.16 -17.86 15.56
CA GLU A 94 -7.68 -16.51 15.83
C GLU A 94 -6.78 -15.40 15.24
N HIS A 95 -5.45 -15.55 15.32
CA HIS A 95 -4.50 -14.61 14.71
C HIS A 95 -4.54 -14.70 13.18
N SER A 96 -4.62 -15.91 12.63
CA SER A 96 -4.72 -16.10 11.17
C SER A 96 -5.96 -15.43 10.60
N ALA A 97 -7.10 -15.54 11.29
CA ALA A 97 -8.34 -14.86 10.91
C ALA A 97 -8.20 -13.34 11.04
N THR A 98 -7.60 -12.84 12.13
CA THR A 98 -7.37 -11.40 12.35
C THR A 98 -6.47 -10.81 11.27
N ILE A 99 -5.39 -11.49 10.90
CA ILE A 99 -4.47 -11.05 9.85
C ILE A 99 -5.20 -10.89 8.52
N GLY A 100 -5.91 -11.95 8.10
CA GLY A 100 -6.68 -11.93 6.85
C GLY A 100 -7.77 -10.86 6.87
N LEU A 101 -8.49 -10.72 7.98
CA LEU A 101 -9.55 -9.74 8.13
C LEU A 101 -9.03 -8.31 8.06
N SER A 102 -7.95 -7.98 8.78
CA SER A 102 -7.34 -6.64 8.76
C SER A 102 -6.86 -6.26 7.36
N LEU A 103 -6.21 -7.19 6.64
CA LEU A 103 -5.75 -6.97 5.26
C LEU A 103 -6.93 -6.72 4.32
N VAL A 104 -7.98 -7.55 4.39
CA VAL A 104 -9.17 -7.40 3.54
C VAL A 104 -9.92 -6.11 3.86
N LEU A 105 -10.06 -5.76 5.15
CA LEU A 105 -10.70 -4.51 5.55
C LEU A 105 -9.94 -3.29 5.04
N GLY A 106 -8.61 -3.29 5.11
CA GLY A 106 -7.79 -2.24 4.52
C GLY A 106 -7.98 -2.12 3.00
N PHE A 107 -7.96 -3.26 2.30
CA PHE A 107 -8.15 -3.31 0.85
C PHE A 107 -9.55 -2.81 0.44
N VAL A 108 -10.61 -3.28 1.10
CA VAL A 108 -12.00 -2.87 0.84
C VAL A 108 -12.23 -1.42 1.22
N PHE A 109 -11.67 -0.96 2.34
CA PHE A 109 -11.77 0.44 2.73
C PHE A 109 -11.17 1.36 1.66
N MET A 110 -9.98 1.01 1.17
CA MET A 110 -9.34 1.78 0.10
C MET A 110 -10.14 1.72 -1.20
N MET A 111 -10.76 0.58 -1.52
CA MET A 111 -11.72 0.46 -2.62
C MET A 111 -12.92 1.40 -2.46
N LEU A 112 -13.50 1.49 -1.26
CA LEU A 112 -14.62 2.39 -0.99
C LEU A 112 -14.20 3.86 -1.12
N VAL A 113 -13.02 4.22 -0.61
CA VAL A 113 -12.45 5.57 -0.75
C VAL A 113 -12.31 5.93 -2.24
N ASP A 114 -11.76 5.03 -3.05
CA ASP A 114 -11.68 5.24 -4.50
C ASP A 114 -13.07 5.41 -5.12
N GLN A 115 -14.00 4.49 -4.86
CA GLN A 115 -15.36 4.56 -5.41
C GLN A 115 -16.09 5.86 -5.04
N VAL A 116 -15.96 6.34 -3.81
CA VAL A 116 -16.57 7.60 -3.36
C VAL A 116 -15.89 8.80 -4.01
N SER A 117 -14.55 8.79 -4.12
CA SER A 117 -13.78 9.84 -4.80
C SER A 117 -14.18 9.94 -6.28
N SER A 118 -14.22 8.81 -6.96
CA SER A 118 -14.52 8.70 -8.39
C SER A 118 -15.96 9.11 -8.74
N ARG A 119 -16.93 8.94 -7.81
CA ARG A 119 -18.33 9.40 -7.99
C ARG A 119 -18.52 10.90 -7.80
N ARG A 120 -17.67 11.56 -7.00
CA ARG A 120 -17.79 13.01 -6.74
C ARG A 120 -17.20 13.86 -7.88
N THR A 121 -16.39 13.25 -8.74
CA THR A 121 -15.64 13.95 -9.78
C THR A 121 -16.10 13.53 -11.17
N GLU A 122 -17.28 13.98 -11.58
CA GLU A 122 -17.69 13.94 -12.99
C GLU A 122 -16.95 15.05 -13.78
N GLY A 123 -15.73 14.74 -14.24
CA GLY A 123 -14.92 15.64 -15.07
C GLY A 123 -13.58 15.00 -15.48
N SER A 124 -13.25 15.06 -16.76
CA SER A 124 -12.19 14.28 -17.44
C SER A 124 -10.72 14.54 -17.03
N SER A 125 -10.46 15.35 -15.99
CA SER A 125 -9.11 15.82 -15.64
C SER A 125 -8.49 15.20 -14.36
N GLU A 126 -9.19 14.33 -13.62
CA GLU A 126 -8.87 14.13 -12.18
C GLU A 126 -8.59 12.68 -11.74
N ARG A 127 -8.30 11.74 -12.65
CA ARG A 127 -7.91 10.35 -12.28
C ARG A 127 -6.66 10.29 -11.36
N ASN A 128 -5.80 11.31 -11.43
CA ASN A 128 -4.57 11.42 -10.64
C ASN A 128 -4.84 11.83 -9.18
N LEU A 129 -6.01 12.42 -8.88
CA LEU A 129 -6.40 12.79 -7.52
C LEU A 129 -6.73 11.55 -6.69
N THR A 130 -7.44 10.59 -7.29
CA THR A 130 -7.82 9.33 -6.63
C THR A 130 -6.62 8.56 -6.11
N ALA A 131 -5.58 8.39 -6.93
CA ALA A 131 -4.35 7.71 -6.52
C ALA A 131 -3.66 8.43 -5.35
N THR A 132 -3.66 9.76 -5.36
CA THR A 132 -3.08 10.55 -4.27
C THR A 132 -3.91 10.46 -3.00
N ILE A 133 -5.24 10.62 -3.10
CA ILE A 133 -6.15 10.47 -1.95
C ILE A 133 -5.93 9.11 -1.31
N GLY A 134 -5.82 8.05 -2.12
CA GLY A 134 -5.53 6.73 -1.62
C GLY A 134 -4.21 6.60 -0.88
N LEU A 135 -3.14 7.14 -1.45
CA LEU A 135 -1.83 7.13 -0.81
C LEU A 135 -1.76 8.00 0.45
N VAL A 136 -2.54 9.08 0.52
CA VAL A 136 -2.67 9.90 1.73
C VAL A 136 -3.41 9.14 2.82
N VAL A 137 -4.48 8.43 2.47
CA VAL A 137 -5.24 7.59 3.41
C VAL A 137 -4.37 6.42 3.92
N HIS A 138 -3.61 5.78 3.04
CA HIS A 138 -2.62 4.76 3.43
C HIS A 138 -1.57 5.34 4.39
N ALA A 139 -0.97 6.49 4.05
CA ALA A 139 -0.02 7.15 4.94
C ALA A 139 -0.65 7.56 6.29
N ALA A 140 -1.94 7.91 6.31
CA ALA A 140 -2.65 8.17 7.56
C ALA A 140 -2.79 6.90 8.42
N ALA A 141 -3.02 5.74 7.81
CA ALA A 141 -3.06 4.46 8.52
C ALA A 141 -1.69 4.11 9.16
N ASP A 142 -0.57 4.38 8.48
CA ASP A 142 0.77 4.26 9.07
C ASP A 142 0.92 5.17 10.29
N GLY A 143 0.39 6.40 10.20
CA GLY A 143 0.40 7.35 11.29
C GLY A 143 -0.33 6.83 12.52
N VAL A 144 -1.49 6.21 12.32
CA VAL A 144 -2.26 5.55 13.40
C VAL A 144 -1.47 4.39 14.01
N ALA A 145 -0.82 3.55 13.20
CA ALA A 145 -0.02 2.44 13.70
C ALA A 145 1.15 2.91 14.58
N LEU A 146 1.93 3.89 14.11
CA LEU A 146 3.03 4.47 14.90
C LEU A 146 2.52 5.19 16.16
N GLY A 147 1.41 5.91 16.06
CA GLY A 147 0.80 6.60 17.20
C GLY A 147 0.32 5.62 18.26
N ALA A 148 -0.27 4.48 17.87
CA ALA A 148 -0.66 3.41 18.78
C ALA A 148 0.57 2.79 19.46
N ALA A 149 1.63 2.48 18.69
CA ALA A 149 2.89 1.96 19.23
C ALA A 149 3.50 2.92 20.28
N ALA A 150 3.50 4.22 19.98
CA ALA A 150 4.02 5.25 20.88
C ALA A 150 3.19 5.42 22.17
N THR A 151 1.92 4.98 22.19
CA THR A 151 1.13 4.98 23.45
C THR A 151 1.48 3.85 24.40
N THR A 152 2.22 2.83 23.93
CA THR A 152 2.73 1.75 24.76
C THR A 152 4.00 2.20 25.51
N SER A 153 4.30 1.58 26.65
CA SER A 153 5.52 1.88 27.41
C SER A 153 6.80 1.25 26.81
N HIS A 154 6.72 0.66 25.61
CA HIS A 154 7.80 -0.09 24.99
C HIS A 154 8.42 0.68 23.82
N SER A 155 9.44 1.50 24.14
CA SER A 155 10.19 2.27 23.14
C SER A 155 10.81 1.43 22.03
N ASP A 156 11.13 0.16 22.32
CA ASP A 156 11.70 -0.76 21.33
C ASP A 156 10.68 -1.09 20.23
N VAL A 157 9.42 -1.33 20.60
CA VAL A 157 8.33 -1.58 19.66
C VAL A 157 8.06 -0.32 18.83
N GLU A 158 8.05 0.86 19.45
CA GLU A 158 7.90 2.14 18.73
C GLU A 158 9.01 2.34 17.68
N ILE A 159 10.27 2.07 18.01
CA ILE A 159 11.41 2.20 17.09
C ILE A 159 11.33 1.16 15.97
N ILE A 160 11.00 -0.10 16.28
CA ILE A 160 10.85 -1.18 15.29
C ILE A 160 9.74 -0.84 14.28
N VAL A 161 8.56 -0.44 14.78
CA VAL A 161 7.42 -0.01 13.96
C VAL A 161 7.79 1.21 13.12
N PHE A 162 8.46 2.20 13.70
CA PHE A 162 8.95 3.36 12.98
C PHE A 162 9.91 2.99 11.83
N LEU A 163 10.88 2.12 12.09
CA LEU A 163 11.84 1.69 11.07
C LEU A 163 11.13 0.92 9.95
N ALA A 164 10.20 0.03 10.28
CA ALA A 164 9.40 -0.67 9.29
C ALA A 164 8.55 0.29 8.45
N ILE A 165 7.93 1.29 9.08
CA ILE A 165 7.20 2.37 8.38
C ILE A 165 8.12 3.14 7.45
N MET A 166 9.27 3.58 7.95
CA MET A 166 10.23 4.33 7.16
C MET A 166 10.79 3.56 5.98
N LEU A 167 11.08 2.27 6.18
CA LEU A 167 11.58 1.37 5.15
C LEU A 167 10.59 1.22 3.99
N HIS A 168 9.28 1.36 4.22
CA HIS A 168 8.30 1.32 3.13
C HIS A 168 7.80 2.69 2.66
N LYS A 169 7.88 3.72 3.49
CA LYS A 169 7.41 5.07 3.17
C LYS A 169 8.30 5.78 2.16
N ALA A 170 9.61 5.59 2.24
CA ALA A 170 10.55 6.13 1.24
C ALA A 170 10.32 5.50 -0.16
N PRO A 171 10.26 4.15 -0.28
CA PRO A 171 9.81 3.48 -1.50
C PRO A 171 8.44 3.96 -2.00
N ALA A 172 7.44 4.10 -1.12
CA ALA A 172 6.11 4.58 -1.48
C ALA A 172 6.13 6.02 -2.03
N ALA A 173 6.87 6.93 -1.40
CA ALA A 173 7.02 8.32 -1.85
C ALA A 173 7.70 8.39 -3.23
N PHE A 174 8.73 7.55 -3.45
CA PHE A 174 9.40 7.43 -4.74
C PHE A 174 8.43 6.94 -5.83
N GLY A 175 7.65 5.90 -5.54
CA GLY A 175 6.65 5.35 -6.46
C GLY A 175 5.55 6.35 -6.82
N LEU A 176 5.00 7.05 -5.83
CA LEU A 176 4.01 8.12 -6.00
C LEU A 176 4.51 9.20 -6.98
N VAL A 177 5.70 9.74 -6.72
CA VAL A 177 6.23 10.85 -7.53
C VAL A 177 6.59 10.38 -8.93
N SER A 178 7.15 9.18 -9.07
CA SER A 178 7.45 8.58 -10.38
C SER A 178 6.18 8.40 -11.21
N PHE A 179 5.10 7.91 -10.60
CA PHE A 179 3.80 7.78 -11.23
C PHE A 179 3.22 9.14 -11.65
N LEU A 180 3.22 10.15 -10.77
CA LEU A 180 2.70 11.47 -11.10
C LEU A 180 3.52 12.18 -12.19
N LEU A 181 4.83 11.95 -12.24
CA LEU A 181 5.69 12.41 -13.34
C LEU A 181 5.34 11.71 -14.65
N HIS A 182 5.08 10.40 -14.61
CA HIS A 182 4.68 9.61 -15.77
C HIS A 182 3.30 10.04 -16.31
N GLU A 183 2.36 10.43 -15.42
CA GLU A 183 1.08 11.02 -15.81
C GLU A 183 1.18 12.47 -16.33
N GLY A 184 2.38 13.06 -16.36
CA GLY A 184 2.61 14.40 -16.88
C GLY A 184 2.10 15.53 -15.96
N VAL A 185 1.92 15.27 -14.67
CA VAL A 185 1.52 16.30 -13.70
C VAL A 185 2.65 17.33 -13.54
N GLU A 186 2.29 18.62 -13.47
CA GLU A 186 3.28 19.67 -13.27
C GLU A 186 4.05 19.51 -11.94
N ARG A 187 5.36 19.77 -11.98
CA ARG A 187 6.27 19.51 -10.84
C ARG A 187 5.84 20.20 -9.55
N ASP A 188 5.26 21.40 -9.64
CA ASP A 188 4.81 22.15 -8.47
C ASP A 188 3.56 21.54 -7.83
N ARG A 189 2.64 20.97 -8.63
CA ARG A 189 1.55 20.15 -8.10
C ARG A 189 2.10 18.88 -7.47
N ILE A 190 3.05 18.18 -8.11
CA ILE A 190 3.63 16.96 -7.54
C ILE A 190 4.23 17.23 -6.15
N ARG A 191 4.96 18.34 -5.97
CA ARG A 191 5.50 18.73 -4.66
C ARG A 191 4.42 18.93 -3.60
N LYS A 192 3.25 19.46 -3.97
CA LYS A 192 2.10 19.60 -3.05
C LYS A 192 1.52 18.23 -2.68
N HIS A 193 1.33 17.34 -3.64
CA HIS A 193 0.82 15.98 -3.39
C HIS A 193 1.80 15.20 -2.49
N LEU A 194 3.10 15.29 -2.76
CA LEU A 194 4.15 14.71 -1.94
C LEU A 194 4.16 15.29 -0.52
N LEU A 195 4.01 16.61 -0.35
CA LEU A 195 3.96 17.23 0.97
C LEU A 195 2.75 16.74 1.78
N ILE A 196 1.58 16.64 1.17
CA ILE A 196 0.36 16.12 1.83
C ILE A 196 0.57 14.66 2.25
N PHE A 197 1.14 13.83 1.36
CA PHE A 197 1.49 12.44 1.67
C PHE A 197 2.49 12.33 2.84
N ALA A 198 3.54 13.15 2.81
CA ALA A 198 4.59 13.17 3.84
C ALA A 198 4.06 13.63 5.20
N LEU A 199 3.08 14.55 5.22
CA LEU A 199 2.44 15.07 6.44
C LEU A 199 1.38 14.15 7.04
N ALA A 200 0.72 13.32 6.23
CA ALA A 200 -0.40 12.48 6.68
C ALA A 200 -0.01 11.58 7.87
N ALA A 201 1.09 10.83 7.75
CA ALA A 201 1.55 9.95 8.84
C ALA A 201 1.95 10.76 10.10
N PRO A 202 2.85 11.76 10.03
CA PRO A 202 3.14 12.69 11.13
C PRO A 202 1.91 13.23 11.86
N ALA A 203 0.94 13.74 11.10
CA ALA A 203 -0.25 14.37 11.67
C ALA A 203 -1.11 13.35 12.42
N LEU A 204 -1.33 12.17 11.84
CA LEU A 204 -2.11 11.12 12.47
C LEU A 204 -1.36 10.44 13.63
N THR A 205 -0.03 10.33 13.59
CA THR A 205 0.76 9.85 14.73
C THR A 205 0.57 10.74 15.95
N LEU A 206 0.68 12.06 15.78
CA LEU A 206 0.48 13.00 16.87
C LEU A 206 -0.99 13.01 17.33
N LEU A 207 -1.94 12.99 16.39
CA LEU A 207 -3.37 12.95 16.73
C LEU A 207 -3.72 11.69 17.52
N THR A 208 -3.20 10.53 17.13
CA THR A 208 -3.42 9.27 17.82
C THR A 208 -2.79 9.33 19.21
N TYR A 209 -1.49 9.66 19.32
CA TYR A 209 -0.79 9.70 20.60
C TYR A 209 -1.44 10.64 21.64
N PHE A 210 -1.84 11.86 21.22
CA PHE A 210 -2.47 12.84 22.11
C PHE A 210 -3.99 12.69 22.24
N GLY A 211 -4.64 12.07 21.26
CA GLY A 211 -6.09 11.91 21.21
C GLY A 211 -6.63 10.70 21.97
N ILE A 212 -5.76 9.72 22.27
CA ILE A 212 -6.11 8.54 23.06
C ILE A 212 -6.03 8.90 24.56
N GLY A 213 -7.19 8.91 25.23
CA GLY A 213 -7.27 9.05 26.69
C GLY A 213 -6.74 7.82 27.42
N SER A 214 -6.44 7.94 28.72
CA SER A 214 -5.82 6.87 29.52
C SER A 214 -6.59 5.53 29.49
N GLU A 215 -7.93 5.56 29.46
CA GLU A 215 -8.74 4.33 29.35
C GLU A 215 -8.68 3.67 27.97
N GLN A 216 -8.44 4.45 26.92
CA GLN A 216 -8.31 3.92 25.57
C GLN A 216 -6.91 3.36 25.32
N LYS A 217 -5.89 3.76 26.08
CA LYS A 217 -4.54 3.18 26.00
C LYS A 217 -4.54 1.69 26.35
N GLU A 218 -5.15 1.31 27.48
CA GLU A 218 -5.29 -0.11 27.86
C GLU A 218 -6.13 -0.91 26.85
N THR A 219 -7.12 -0.27 26.22
CA THR A 219 -7.93 -0.91 25.18
C THR A 219 -7.12 -1.16 23.89
N LEU A 220 -6.21 -0.26 23.51
CA LEU A 220 -5.39 -0.43 22.31
C LEU A 220 -4.26 -1.44 22.51
N GLU A 221 -3.67 -1.47 23.71
CA GLU A 221 -2.72 -2.52 24.11
C GLU A 221 -3.39 -3.90 24.11
N SER A 222 -4.61 -4.02 24.65
CA SER A 222 -5.33 -5.31 24.69
C SER A 222 -5.89 -5.77 23.34
N LEU A 223 -6.09 -4.87 22.38
CA LEU A 223 -6.61 -5.18 21.05
C LEU A 223 -5.52 -5.41 20.00
N ASN A 224 -4.24 -5.46 20.38
CA ASN A 224 -3.11 -5.49 19.46
C ASN A 224 -3.20 -4.43 18.34
N ALA A 225 -3.59 -3.20 18.72
CA ALA A 225 -4.00 -2.18 17.77
C ALA A 225 -2.89 -1.79 16.78
N THR A 226 -1.64 -1.87 17.21
CA THR A 226 -0.45 -1.61 16.38
C THR A 226 -0.38 -2.58 15.20
N GLY A 227 -0.41 -3.88 15.47
CA GLY A 227 -0.36 -4.94 14.45
C GLY A 227 -1.56 -4.87 13.50
N ILE A 228 -2.78 -4.69 14.06
CA ILE A 228 -4.01 -4.54 13.27
C ILE A 228 -3.93 -3.31 12.36
N ALA A 229 -3.47 -2.16 12.86
CA ALA A 229 -3.34 -0.94 12.08
C ALA A 229 -2.30 -1.07 10.96
N MET A 230 -1.17 -1.74 11.22
CA MET A 230 -0.17 -2.02 10.18
C MET A 230 -0.71 -2.98 9.10
N LEU A 231 -1.43 -4.03 9.47
CA LEU A 231 -2.03 -4.97 8.52
C LEU A 231 -3.16 -4.32 7.73
N PHE A 232 -3.97 -3.48 8.37
CA PHE A 232 -4.92 -2.63 7.68
C PHE A 232 -4.21 -1.72 6.67
N SER A 233 -3.11 -1.05 7.07
CA SER A 233 -2.32 -0.23 6.17
C SER A 233 -1.76 -1.04 4.99
N ALA A 234 -1.24 -2.24 5.23
CA ALA A 234 -0.77 -3.15 4.17
C ALA A 234 -1.88 -3.49 3.16
N GLY A 235 -3.10 -3.71 3.64
CA GLY A 235 -4.28 -3.90 2.79
C GLY A 235 -4.59 -2.68 1.91
N THR A 236 -4.55 -1.47 2.49
CA THR A 236 -4.74 -0.23 1.72
C THR A 236 -3.67 -0.04 0.65
N PHE A 237 -2.42 -0.36 0.97
CA PHE A 237 -1.28 -0.22 0.07
C PHE A 237 -1.31 -1.22 -1.07
N LEU A 238 -1.69 -2.48 -0.78
CA LEU A 238 -1.83 -3.52 -1.78
C LEU A 238 -2.92 -3.17 -2.80
N TYR A 239 -4.02 -2.55 -2.36
CA TYR A 239 -5.03 -2.02 -3.27
C TYR A 239 -4.45 -0.98 -4.22
N VAL A 240 -3.77 0.05 -3.70
CA VAL A 240 -3.17 1.09 -4.55
C VAL A 240 -2.19 0.48 -5.57
N ALA A 241 -1.32 -0.44 -5.12
CA ALA A 241 -0.33 -1.06 -5.97
C ALA A 241 -0.95 -1.92 -7.09
N THR A 242 -2.00 -2.69 -6.77
CA THR A 242 -2.59 -3.66 -7.69
C THR A 242 -3.70 -3.10 -8.57
N VAL A 243 -4.42 -2.06 -8.13
CA VAL A 243 -5.58 -1.50 -8.84
C VAL A 243 -5.21 -0.23 -9.61
N HIS A 244 -4.37 0.64 -9.06
CA HIS A 244 -4.05 1.92 -9.70
C HIS A 244 -2.69 1.92 -10.39
N VAL A 245 -1.65 1.37 -9.77
CA VAL A 245 -0.29 1.54 -10.29
C VAL A 245 0.05 0.46 -11.32
N LEU A 246 -0.10 -0.81 -10.99
CA LEU A 246 0.32 -1.90 -11.86
C LEU A 246 -0.47 -1.95 -13.20
N PRO A 247 -1.81 -1.87 -13.23
CA PRO A 247 -2.57 -1.97 -14.49
C PRO A 247 -2.32 -0.82 -15.46
N GLU A 248 -2.11 0.40 -14.95
CA GLU A 248 -1.84 1.59 -15.78
C GLU A 248 -0.54 1.43 -16.57
N LEU A 249 0.46 0.74 -16.00
CA LEU A 249 1.75 0.49 -16.65
C LEU A 249 1.72 -0.69 -17.62
N THR A 250 0.85 -1.68 -17.39
CA THR A 250 0.71 -2.84 -18.29
C THR A 250 -0.12 -2.50 -19.54
N HIS A 251 -1.21 -1.73 -19.40
CA HIS A 251 -2.13 -1.46 -20.51
C HIS A 251 -1.68 -0.34 -21.47
N ARG A 252 -0.87 0.62 -21.02
CA ARG A 252 -0.43 1.76 -21.84
C ARG A 252 0.78 1.46 -22.73
N SER A 253 1.32 0.25 -22.66
CA SER A 253 2.49 -0.18 -23.43
C SER A 253 2.25 -0.29 -24.95
N ASP A 254 1.02 -0.11 -25.42
CA ASP A 254 0.61 -0.33 -26.82
C ASP A 254 0.17 0.94 -27.59
N HIS A 255 0.31 2.14 -27.01
CA HIS A 255 -0.07 3.41 -27.68
C HIS A 255 1.10 4.39 -27.85
N GLY A 256 2.25 3.88 -28.28
CA GLY A 256 3.32 4.68 -28.88
C GLY A 256 3.29 4.53 -30.41
N HIS A 257 2.84 5.58 -31.10
CA HIS A 257 2.76 5.78 -32.56
C HIS A 257 1.45 5.38 -33.26
N GLY A 258 0.54 6.36 -33.35
CA GLY A 258 -0.59 6.32 -34.27
C GLY A 258 -1.42 7.60 -34.17
N HIS A 259 -0.97 8.68 -34.83
CA HIS A 259 -1.84 9.83 -35.06
C HIS A 259 -2.96 9.44 -36.03
N SER A 260 -4.19 9.31 -35.53
CA SER A 260 -5.39 9.55 -36.33
C SER A 260 -6.59 9.81 -35.43
N HIS A 261 -7.17 11.00 -35.62
CA HIS A 261 -8.46 11.39 -35.08
C HIS A 261 -9.56 10.41 -35.49
N ALA A 262 -10.36 9.93 -34.54
CA ALA A 262 -11.76 9.60 -34.77
C ALA A 262 -12.52 9.50 -33.43
N HIS A 263 -13.45 10.43 -33.23
CA HIS A 263 -14.56 10.27 -32.29
C HIS A 263 -15.36 9.01 -32.67
N HIS A 264 -15.76 8.17 -31.71
CA HIS A 264 -17.14 7.67 -31.66
C HIS A 264 -17.51 6.99 -30.34
N HIS A 265 -18.74 7.28 -29.93
CA HIS A 265 -19.50 6.81 -28.78
C HIS A 265 -19.47 5.30 -28.53
N GLY A 266 -19.55 4.94 -27.24
CA GLY A 266 -19.86 3.59 -26.80
C GLY A 266 -21.25 3.13 -27.23
N ASN A 267 -21.36 1.83 -27.53
CA ASN A 267 -22.63 1.13 -27.66
C ASN A 267 -22.50 -0.27 -27.06
N TYR A 268 -23.20 -0.47 -25.95
CA TYR A 268 -23.57 -1.77 -25.39
C TYR A 268 -24.95 -2.14 -25.93
N SER A 269 -25.01 -3.11 -26.84
CA SER A 269 -26.24 -3.70 -27.40
C SER A 269 -25.81 -4.92 -28.22
N LEU A 270 -26.39 -6.10 -28.20
CA LEU A 270 -27.55 -6.70 -27.54
C LEU A 270 -27.38 -8.20 -27.87
N LEU A 271 -27.75 -9.11 -26.98
CA LEU A 271 -27.89 -10.53 -27.31
C LEU A 271 -29.02 -10.66 -28.35
N GLU A 272 -28.68 -10.80 -29.64
CA GLU A 272 -29.66 -11.06 -30.70
C GLU A 272 -29.49 -12.50 -31.20
N GLN A 273 -30.55 -13.27 -30.98
CA GLN A 273 -30.79 -14.61 -31.51
C GLN A 273 -30.94 -14.55 -33.05
N GLN A 274 -30.47 -15.60 -33.73
CA GLN A 274 -30.74 -15.89 -35.16
C GLN A 274 -31.68 -17.12 -35.21
N PRO A 275 -32.56 -17.39 -36.23
CA PRO A 275 -32.34 -17.31 -37.70
C PRO A 275 -33.61 -17.06 -38.59
N PRO A 276 -33.63 -17.36 -39.91
CA PRO A 276 -32.76 -16.95 -41.03
C PRO A 276 -33.54 -16.33 -42.23
N SER A 277 -32.93 -15.46 -43.04
CA SER A 277 -33.28 -15.36 -44.47
C SER A 277 -32.20 -14.69 -45.34
N SER A 278 -31.85 -15.42 -46.41
CA SER A 278 -31.41 -14.97 -47.74
C SER A 278 -30.28 -13.93 -47.92
N SER A 279 -29.19 -14.42 -48.53
CA SER A 279 -28.53 -13.85 -49.71
C SER A 279 -27.95 -12.43 -49.62
N ALA A 280 -26.64 -12.34 -49.40
CA ALA A 280 -25.73 -11.61 -50.30
C ALA A 280 -24.26 -11.94 -49.96
N ALA A 281 -23.49 -12.28 -50.99
CA ALA A 281 -22.07 -12.46 -50.91
C ALA A 281 -21.37 -11.12 -50.61
N VAL A 282 -20.56 -11.07 -49.55
CA VAL A 282 -19.46 -10.12 -49.42
C VAL A 282 -18.22 -10.91 -49.02
N SER A 283 -17.29 -10.99 -49.97
CA SER A 283 -15.93 -11.43 -49.77
C SER A 283 -15.22 -10.43 -48.86
N GLY A 284 -14.95 -10.85 -47.64
CA GLY A 284 -14.08 -10.14 -46.71
C GLY A 284 -13.50 -11.18 -45.77
N LYS A 285 -12.27 -11.64 -46.05
CA LYS A 285 -11.48 -12.36 -45.05
C LYS A 285 -11.36 -11.45 -43.82
N PRO A 286 -11.81 -11.85 -42.62
CA PRO A 286 -11.33 -11.21 -41.42
C PRO A 286 -9.86 -11.58 -41.31
N SER A 287 -8.98 -10.59 -41.48
CA SER A 287 -7.63 -10.65 -40.96
C SER A 287 -7.72 -11.02 -39.48
N PRO A 288 -6.95 -12.02 -38.98
CA PRO A 288 -6.85 -12.20 -37.55
C PRO A 288 -6.11 -10.97 -37.04
N SER A 289 -6.83 -10.00 -36.47
CA SER A 289 -6.23 -9.05 -35.56
C SER A 289 -5.77 -9.88 -34.36
N SER A 290 -4.55 -10.42 -34.45
CA SER A 290 -3.82 -10.97 -33.32
C SER A 290 -3.37 -9.82 -32.41
N GLY A 291 -4.35 -9.07 -31.90
CA GLY A 291 -4.17 -8.20 -30.74
C GLY A 291 -4.34 -9.07 -29.52
N GLY A 292 -3.31 -9.85 -29.17
CA GLY A 292 -3.23 -10.41 -27.82
C GLY A 292 -3.25 -9.26 -26.80
N PRO A 293 -3.79 -9.47 -25.59
CA PRO A 293 -3.80 -8.42 -24.58
C PRO A 293 -2.36 -7.96 -24.33
N GLY A 294 -2.10 -6.67 -24.56
CA GLY A 294 -0.77 -6.07 -24.45
C GLY A 294 -0.16 -6.33 -23.07
N GLY A 295 0.92 -7.11 -23.04
CA GLY A 295 1.70 -7.42 -21.85
C GLY A 295 3.02 -6.66 -21.82
N LEU A 296 3.68 -6.66 -20.65
CA LEU A 296 5.02 -6.07 -20.49
C LEU A 296 6.03 -6.79 -21.40
N LYS A 297 6.97 -6.02 -21.96
CA LYS A 297 8.13 -6.62 -22.64
C LYS A 297 8.98 -7.40 -21.63
N ASN A 298 9.74 -8.40 -22.08
CA ASN A 298 10.56 -9.23 -21.20
C ASN A 298 11.51 -8.42 -20.28
N TYR A 299 12.09 -7.32 -20.79
CA TYR A 299 12.95 -6.45 -19.96
C TYR A 299 12.15 -5.62 -18.94
N GLU A 300 10.93 -5.20 -19.29
CA GLU A 300 10.03 -4.47 -18.41
C GLU A 300 9.53 -5.37 -17.28
N LEU A 301 9.20 -6.62 -17.60
CA LEU A 301 8.91 -7.65 -16.60
C LEU A 301 10.11 -7.88 -15.67
N GLY A 302 11.33 -7.93 -16.22
CA GLY A 302 12.55 -8.00 -15.42
C GLY A 302 12.71 -6.83 -14.45
N LEU A 303 12.42 -5.59 -14.89
CA LEU A 303 12.44 -4.40 -14.04
C LEU A 303 11.37 -4.45 -12.93
N LEU A 304 10.16 -4.92 -13.25
CA LEU A 304 9.08 -5.09 -12.28
C LEU A 304 9.48 -6.09 -11.19
N ILE A 305 10.01 -7.25 -11.58
CA ILE A 305 10.48 -8.29 -10.65
C ILE A 305 11.62 -7.75 -9.79
N LEU A 306 12.58 -7.05 -10.38
CA LEU A 306 13.68 -6.44 -9.63
C LEU A 306 13.17 -5.43 -8.60
N GLY A 307 12.21 -4.59 -8.97
CA GLY A 307 11.54 -3.68 -8.06
C GLY A 307 10.86 -4.42 -6.91
N ALA A 308 10.11 -5.49 -7.21
CA ALA A 308 9.39 -6.27 -6.19
C ALA A 308 10.31 -7.02 -5.22
N LEU A 309 11.52 -7.42 -5.66
CA LEU A 309 12.49 -8.08 -4.80
C LEU A 309 13.42 -7.11 -4.07
N ALA A 310 13.55 -5.87 -4.53
CA ALA A 310 14.45 -4.87 -3.92
C ALA A 310 14.24 -4.68 -2.40
N PRO A 311 12.99 -4.59 -1.88
CA PRO A 311 12.76 -4.43 -0.45
C PRO A 311 13.23 -5.63 0.39
N LEU A 312 13.28 -6.84 -0.18
CA LEU A 312 13.80 -8.02 0.51
C LEU A 312 15.28 -7.85 0.90
N PHE A 313 16.08 -7.20 0.07
CA PHE A 313 17.48 -6.91 0.40
C PHE A 313 17.62 -5.90 1.53
N LEU A 314 16.63 -5.02 1.71
CA LEU A 314 16.59 -4.07 2.84
C LEU A 314 16.23 -4.79 4.15
N THR A 315 15.45 -5.87 4.10
CA THR A 315 15.06 -6.64 5.29
C THR A 315 16.11 -7.68 5.70
N LEU A 316 16.87 -8.25 4.75
CA LEU A 316 17.94 -9.21 5.04
C LEU A 316 19.09 -8.64 5.90
N GLY A 317 19.30 -7.32 5.88
CA GLY A 317 20.36 -6.66 6.67
C GLY A 317 20.06 -6.49 8.17
N HIS A 318 18.81 -6.70 8.60
CA HIS A 318 18.33 -6.41 9.96
C HIS A 318 18.15 -7.68 10.84
N HIS A 319 18.57 -8.86 10.36
CA HIS A 319 18.47 -10.13 11.08
C HIS A 319 19.75 -10.51 11.88
N HIS A 320 20.60 -9.54 12.21
CA HIS A 320 21.83 -9.74 13.01
C HIS A 320 21.85 -8.90 14.27
#